data_AF-A0A2M7CHT3-F1
#
_entry.id   AF-A0A2M7CHT3-F1
#
_cell.length_a   1.000
_cell.length_b   1.000
_cell.length_c   1.000
_cell.angle_alpha   90.00
_cell.angle_beta   90.00
_cell.angle_gamma   90.00
#
_symmetry.space_group_name_H-M   'P 1'
#
loop_
_entity.id
_entity.type
_entity.pdbx_description
1 polymer ?
#
loop_
_entity_poly.entity_id
_entity_poly.type
_entity_poly.pdbx_seq_one_letter_code
_entity_poly.pdbx_strand_id
1 'polypeptide(L)' 'MLKVIEGILLASQQTKLHKLPTLEKISANLNFLRVLIRLMKDVKAIDIKKYATLEASIDEIGRMLGG' A
#
# COMPACT_ATOMS: atom_id res chain seq x y z
N MET A 1 -5.09 -2.61 3.37
CA MET A 1 -5.06 -3.22 2.02
C MET A 1 -6.22 -2.75 1.15
N LEU A 2 -7.48 -2.96 1.56
CA LEU A 2 -8.68 -2.60 0.77
C LEU A 2 -8.65 -1.18 0.16
N LYS A 3 -8.42 -0.16 0.99
CA LYS A 3 -8.36 1.25 0.56
C LYS A 3 -7.27 1.55 -0.48
N VAL A 4 -6.16 0.79 -0.44
CA VAL A 4 -5.09 0.92 -1.44
C VAL A 4 -5.57 0.35 -2.78
N ILE A 5 -6.18 -0.85 -2.77
CA ILE A 5 -6.71 -1.51 -3.97
C ILE A 5 -7.83 -0.67 -4.60
N GLU A 6 -8.77 -0.20 -3.78
CA GLU A 6 -9.87 0.68 -4.22
C GLU A 6 -9.34 1.94 -4.90
N GLY A 7 -8.33 2.58 -4.31
CA GLY A 7 -7.70 3.73 -4.93
C GLY A 7 -7.00 3.39 -6.24
N ILE A 8 -6.26 2.26 -6.32
CA ILE A 8 -5.60 1.83 -7.57
C ILE A 8 -6.63 1.64 -8.68
N LEU A 9 -7.77 1.03 -8.38
CA LEU A 9 -8.88 0.83 -9.32
C LEU A 9 -9.54 2.16 -9.73
N LEU A 10 -9.62 3.13 -8.81
CA LEU A 10 -10.10 4.46 -9.15
C LEU A 10 -9.11 5.19 -10.08
N ALA A 11 -7.82 5.14 -9.76
CA ALA A 11 -6.76 5.78 -10.54
C ALA A 11 -6.62 5.17 -11.95
N SER A 12 -6.92 3.88 -12.12
CA SER A 12 -6.89 3.22 -13.43
C SER A 12 -7.99 3.72 -14.38
N GLN A 13 -9.09 4.23 -13.83
CA GLN A 13 -10.24 4.76 -14.60
C GLN A 13 -10.16 6.27 -14.83
N GLN A 14 -9.18 6.96 -14.24
CA GLN A 14 -9.02 8.41 -14.37
C GLN A 14 -8.16 8.80 -15.57
N THR A 15 -8.48 9.96 -16.15
CA THR A 15 -7.62 10.61 -17.15
C THR A 15 -6.31 11.08 -16.50
N LYS A 16 -5.26 11.24 -17.32
CA LYS A 16 -3.90 11.59 -16.84
C LYS A 16 -3.87 12.79 -15.87
N LEU A 17 -4.68 13.82 -16.11
CA LEU A 17 -4.75 15.03 -15.28
C LEU A 17 -5.26 14.76 -13.86
N HIS A 18 -6.17 13.80 -13.66
CA HIS A 18 -6.76 13.52 -12.35
C HIS A 18 -6.13 12.30 -11.67
N LYS A 19 -5.35 11.51 -12.41
CA LYS A 19 -4.74 10.28 -11.93
C LYS A 19 -3.64 10.53 -10.90
N LEU A 20 -2.77 11.52 -11.12
CA LEU A 20 -1.62 11.77 -10.26
C LEU A 20 -1.99 12.09 -8.80
N PRO A 21 -2.92 13.03 -8.51
CA PRO A 21 -3.35 13.29 -7.12
C PRO A 21 -3.92 12.05 -6.42
N THR A 22 -4.62 11.20 -7.15
CA THR A 22 -5.17 9.94 -6.62
C THR A 22 -4.06 8.96 -6.27
N LEU A 23 -3.05 8.81 -7.13
CA LEU A 23 -1.87 7.97 -6.89
C LEU A 23 -1.05 8.44 -5.68
N GLU A 24 -0.85 9.75 -5.52
CA GLU A 24 -0.17 10.31 -4.34
C GLU A 24 -0.91 9.97 -3.04
N LYS A 25 -2.24 10.11 -3.04
CA LYS A 25 -3.08 9.74 -1.90
C LYS A 25 -2.99 8.24 -1.58
N ILE A 26 -2.93 7.39 -2.60
CA ILE A 26 -2.77 5.94 -2.44
C ILE A 26 -1.39 5.61 -1.85
N SER A 27 -0.34 6.27 -2.34
CA SER A 27 1.03 6.12 -1.83
C SER A 27 1.10 6.44 -0.33
N ALA A 28 0.45 7.53 0.11
CA ALA A 28 0.33 7.85 1.54
C ALA A 28 -0.40 6.75 2.34
N ASN A 29 -1.51 6.21 1.82
CA ASN A 29 -2.24 5.11 2.46
C ASN A 29 -1.42 3.81 2.53
N LEU A 30 -0.63 3.51 1.50
CA LEU A 30 0.27 2.35 1.48
C LEU A 30 1.38 2.50 2.52
N ASN A 31 1.98 3.69 2.63
CA ASN A 31 2.98 3.99 3.67
C ASN A 31 2.40 3.84 5.07
N PHE A 32 1.18 4.32 5.29
CA PHE A 32 0.49 4.13 6.56
C PHE A 32 0.26 2.64 6.87
N LEU A 33 -0.18 1.85 5.89
CA LEU A 33 -0.33 0.40 6.04
C LEU A 33 0.99 -0.30 6.37
N ARG A 34 2.11 0.14 5.79
CA ARG A 34 3.45 -0.37 6.11
C ARG A 34 3.79 -0.16 7.58
N VAL A 35 3.51 1.02 8.13
CA VAL A 35 3.72 1.30 9.56
C VAL A 35 2.86 0.38 10.42
N LEU A 36 1.58 0.20 10.10
CA LEU A 36 0.70 -0.70 10.85
C LEU A 36 1.20 -2.15 10.84
N ILE A 37 1.71 -2.64 9.71
CA ILE A 37 2.25 -4.01 9.61
C ILE A 37 3.52 -4.19 10.45
N ARG A 38 4.40 -3.19 10.48
CA ARG A 38 5.56 -3.17 11.39
C ARG A 38 5.12 -3.22 12.85
N LEU A 39 4.15 -2.39 13.23
CA LEU A 39 3.60 -2.39 14.59
C LEU A 39 2.97 -3.74 14.96
N MET A 40 2.23 -4.39 14.04
CA MET A 40 1.67 -5.71 14.29
C MET A 40 2.74 -6.77 14.60
N LYS A 41 3.89 -6.70 13.93
CA LYS A 41 5.03 -7.57 14.25
C LYS A 41 5.59 -7.23 15.64
N ASP A 42 5.80 -5.95 15.94
CA ASP A 42 6.42 -5.48 17.18
C ASP A 42 5.60 -5.86 18.42
N VAL A 43 4.26 -5.76 18.32
CA VAL A 43 3.33 -6.20 19.38
C VAL A 43 3.04 -7.70 19.34
N LYS A 44 3.71 -8.46 18.48
CA LYS A 44 3.55 -9.91 18.28
C LYS A 44 2.13 -10.36 17.89
N ALA A 45 1.35 -9.46 17.27
CA ALA A 45 0.05 -9.82 16.71
C ALA A 45 0.17 -10.73 15.47
N ILE A 46 1.31 -10.67 14.78
CA ILE A 46 1.67 -11.57 13.66
C ILE A 46 3.06 -12.16 13.87
N ASP A 47 3.28 -13.36 13.33
CA ASP A 47 4.60 -13.99 13.29
C ASP A 47 5.47 -13.42 12.15
N ILE A 48 6.76 -13.77 12.18
CA ILE A 48 7.75 -13.29 11.22
C ILE A 48 7.45 -13.73 9.78
N LYS A 49 6.85 -14.92 9.57
CA LYS A 49 6.51 -15.41 8.24
C LYS A 49 5.39 -14.57 7.64
N LYS A 50 4.32 -14.31 8.41
CA LYS A 50 3.22 -13.44 8.01
C LYS A 50 3.71 -12.02 7.75
N TYR A 51 4.58 -11.48 8.61
CA TYR A 51 5.19 -10.17 8.39
C TYR A 51 5.95 -10.11 7.06
N ALA A 52 6.82 -11.08 6.78
CA ALA A 52 7.62 -11.11 5.56
C ALA A 52 6.75 -11.19 4.30
N THR A 53 5.70 -12.03 4.31
CA THR A 53 4.75 -12.10 3.18
C THR A 53 4.05 -10.76 2.94
N LEU A 54 3.58 -10.10 4.01
CA LEU A 54 2.87 -8.83 3.92
C LEU A 54 3.79 -7.69 3.47
N GLU A 55 5.03 -7.64 3.96
CA GLU A 55 6.03 -6.65 3.57
C GLU A 55 6.38 -6.78 2.08
N ALA A 56 6.60 -8.01 1.60
CA ALA A 56 6.87 -8.26 0.18
C ALA A 56 5.74 -7.75 -0.73
N SER A 57 4.48 -8.00 -0.36
CA SER A 57 3.32 -7.48 -1.11
C SER A 57 3.22 -5.96 -1.07
N ILE A 58 3.48 -5.32 0.07
CA ILE A 58 3.49 -3.85 0.16
C ILE A 58 4.56 -3.26 -0.75
N ASP A 59 5.76 -3.83 -0.74
CA ASP A 59 6.89 -3.28 -1.48
C ASP A 59 6.73 -3.45 -2.99
N GLU A 60 6.12 -4.55 -3.43
CA GLU A 60 5.72 -4.71 -4.83
C GLU A 60 4.73 -3.64 -5.26
N ILE A 61 3.66 -3.41 -4.49
CA ILE A 61 2.69 -2.34 -4.78
C ILE A 61 3.37 -0.97 -4.76
N GLY A 62 4.30 -0.74 -3.82
CA GLY A 62 5.06 0.50 -3.73
C GLY A 62 5.88 0.78 -4.98
N ARG A 63 6.57 -0.23 -5.51
CA ARG A 63 7.30 -0.12 -6.79
C ARG A 63 6.36 0.17 -7.96
N MET A 64 5.18 -0.45 -8.00
CA MET A 64 4.18 -0.19 -9.04
C MET A 64 3.61 1.24 -8.98
N LEU A 65 3.53 1.86 -7.80
CA LEU A 65 3.02 3.22 -7.63
C LEU A 65 4.09 4.31 -7.84
N GLY A 66 5.37 4.00 -7.60
CA GLY A 66 6.48 4.95 -7.69
C GLY A 66 7.32 4.86 -8.96
N GLY A 67 7.04 3.88 -9.83
CA GLY A 67 7.67 3.72 -11.14
C GLY A 67 6.96 4.44 -12.28
#